data_AF-A0A8C2ZG77-F1
#
_entry.id   AF-A0A8C2ZG77-F1
#
_cell.length_a   1.000
_cell.length_b   1.000
_cell.length_c   1.000
_cell.angle_alpha   90.00
_cell.angle_beta   90.00
_cell.angle_gamma   90.00
#
_symmetry.space_group_name_H-M   'P 1'
#
loop_
_entity.id
_entity.type
_entity.pdbx_description
1 polymer ?
#
loop_
_entity_poly.entity_id
_entity_poly.type
_entity_poly.pdbx_seq_one_letter_code
_entity_poly.pdbx_strand_id
1 'polypeptide(L)'
;MVHRVAVIGAGPSGLASMKACLDEGMLPTCFESSDDMGGLWRFKEVSEPNRASIYRSLTINISKEMMCYSDFPIPADYPNYMHHSKILTYFRMYAEHFKLLQHIRFKLANPAMLSCYRYRT
;
A
#
# COMPACT_ATOMS: atom_id res chain seq x y z
N MET A 1 -13.25 6.60 -22.33
CA MET A 1 -12.87 7.74 -21.45
C MET A 1 -12.12 7.13 -20.28
N VAL A 2 -10.93 7.62 -19.93
CA VAL A 2 -10.11 6.99 -18.86
C VAL A 2 -10.50 7.57 -17.51
N HIS A 3 -10.88 6.72 -16.55
CA HIS A 3 -11.22 7.17 -15.20
C HIS A 3 -9.96 7.45 -14.37
N ARG A 4 -9.94 8.59 -13.67
CA ARG A 4 -8.87 8.97 -12.73
C ARG A 4 -9.33 8.62 -11.32
N VAL A 5 -8.49 7.88 -10.59
CA VAL A 5 -8.84 7.36 -9.25
C VAL A 5 -7.87 7.90 -8.22
N ALA A 6 -8.39 8.47 -7.12
CA ALA A 6 -7.58 8.83 -5.96
C ALA A 6 -7.51 7.64 -5.00
N VAL A 7 -6.30 7.21 -4.63
CA VAL A 7 -6.06 6.18 -3.62
C VAL A 7 -5.43 6.85 -2.40
N ILE A 8 -5.97 6.61 -1.20
CA ILE A 8 -5.48 7.25 0.04
C ILE A 8 -4.71 6.22 0.87
N GLY A 9 -3.40 6.44 1.02
CA GLY A 9 -2.47 5.56 1.72
C GLY A 9 -1.80 4.52 0.82
N ALA A 10 -0.50 4.29 1.02
CA ALA A 10 0.34 3.32 0.31
C ALA A 10 0.71 2.10 1.20
N GLY A 11 -0.22 1.69 2.05
CA GLY A 11 -0.18 0.39 2.73
C GLY A 11 -0.64 -0.76 1.84
N PRO A 12 -0.79 -1.99 2.37
CA PRO A 12 -1.18 -3.16 1.59
C PRO A 12 -2.48 -2.95 0.79
N SER A 13 -3.49 -2.33 1.39
CA SER A 13 -4.75 -2.02 0.71
C SER A 13 -4.54 -1.04 -0.44
N GLY A 14 -3.72 0.00 -0.25
CA GLY A 14 -3.43 1.01 -1.29
C GLY A 14 -2.70 0.43 -2.49
N LEU A 15 -1.73 -0.46 -2.26
CA LEU A 15 -1.03 -1.18 -3.33
C LEU A 15 -2.00 -2.02 -4.16
N ALA A 16 -2.87 -2.81 -3.50
CA ALA A 16 -3.87 -3.62 -4.17
C ALA A 16 -4.87 -2.75 -4.96
N SER A 17 -5.32 -1.64 -4.38
CA SER A 17 -6.23 -0.70 -5.05
C SER A 17 -5.59 -0.07 -6.30
N MET A 18 -4.32 0.35 -6.22
CA MET A 18 -3.63 0.88 -7.40
C MET A 18 -3.50 -0.18 -8.49
N LYS A 19 -3.09 -1.40 -8.14
CA LYS A 19 -2.95 -2.50 -9.10
C LYS A 19 -4.28 -2.82 -9.77
N ALA A 20 -5.36 -2.96 -8.99
CA ALA A 20 -6.69 -3.19 -9.53
C ALA A 20 -7.16 -2.05 -10.46
N CYS A 21 -6.82 -0.80 -10.15
CA CYS A 21 -7.11 0.31 -11.05
C CYS A 21 -6.38 0.18 -12.40
N LEU A 22 -5.11 -0.21 -12.37
CA LEU A 22 -4.31 -0.38 -13.59
C LEU A 22 -4.81 -1.53 -14.45
N ASP A 23 -5.19 -2.66 -13.84
CA ASP A 23 -5.75 -3.81 -14.54
C ASP A 23 -7.04 -3.46 -15.30
N GLU A 24 -7.87 -2.59 -14.72
CA GLU A 24 -9.12 -2.11 -15.31
C GLU A 24 -8.92 -0.90 -16.25
N GLY A 25 -7.68 -0.56 -16.60
CA GLY A 25 -7.35 0.55 -17.52
C GLY A 25 -7.65 1.94 -16.95
N MET A 26 -7.74 2.09 -15.63
CA MET A 26 -7.89 3.37 -14.94
C MET A 26 -6.52 3.99 -14.61
N LEU A 27 -6.52 5.27 -14.24
CA LEU A 27 -5.31 6.02 -13.87
C LEU A 27 -5.33 6.36 -12.37
N PRO A 28 -4.68 5.54 -11.51
CA PRO A 28 -4.59 5.84 -10.09
C PRO A 28 -3.55 6.95 -9.80
N THR A 29 -3.86 7.77 -8.79
CA THR A 29 -2.90 8.60 -8.07
C THR A 29 -3.05 8.29 -6.59
N CYS A 30 -2.00 7.74 -5.99
CA CYS A 30 -1.96 7.42 -4.57
C CYS A 30 -1.32 8.57 -3.78
N PHE A 31 -1.96 8.95 -2.68
CA PHE A 31 -1.46 9.95 -1.74
C PHE A 31 -1.03 9.25 -0.46
N GLU A 32 0.26 9.25 -0.19
CA GLU A 32 0.84 8.68 1.02
C GLU A 32 1.36 9.82 1.91
N SER A 33 0.87 9.85 3.14
CA SER A 33 1.23 10.90 4.10
C SER A 33 2.68 10.80 4.54
N SER A 34 3.25 9.60 4.55
CA SER A 34 4.61 9.33 5.00
C SER A 34 5.60 9.42 3.84
N ASP A 35 6.87 9.22 4.16
CA ASP A 35 7.99 9.29 3.22
C ASP A 35 8.29 7.98 2.50
N ASP A 36 7.56 6.90 2.80
CA ASP A 36 7.73 5.59 2.19
C ASP A 36 6.41 4.80 2.24
N MET A 37 6.33 3.70 1.49
CA MET A 37 5.18 2.81 1.46
C MET A 37 5.16 1.84 2.66
N GLY A 38 4.21 0.91 2.65
CA GLY A 38 4.13 -0.23 3.58
C GLY A 38 3.21 -0.02 4.78
N GLY A 39 2.92 1.23 5.15
CA GLY A 39 2.01 1.55 6.25
C GLY A 39 2.40 0.86 7.56
N LEU A 40 1.47 0.10 8.13
CA LEU A 40 1.66 -0.69 9.37
C LEU A 40 2.95 -1.53 9.38
N TRP A 41 3.33 -2.10 8.23
CA TRP A 41 4.45 -3.03 8.14
C TRP A 41 5.82 -2.36 8.10
N ARG A 42 5.85 -1.03 7.99
CA ARG A 42 7.07 -0.23 8.16
C ARG A 42 7.25 0.13 9.63
N PHE A 43 8.00 -0.72 10.33
CA PHE A 43 8.40 -0.45 11.72
C PHE A 43 9.17 0.86 11.84
N LYS A 44 8.87 1.61 12.91
CA LYS A 44 9.59 2.80 13.36
C LYS A 44 9.80 2.70 14.86
N GLU A 45 10.97 3.12 15.35
CA GLU A 45 11.28 3.18 16.79
C GLU A 45 10.33 4.10 17.55
N VAL A 46 10.00 5.24 16.93
CA VAL A 46 9.14 6.27 17.49
C VAL A 46 7.80 6.22 16.78
N SER A 47 6.72 6.11 17.54
CA SER A 47 5.36 6.16 17.01
C SER A 47 5.04 7.54 16.44
N GLU A 48 4.33 7.56 15.31
CA GLU A 48 3.88 8.80 14.69
C GLU A 48 2.39 9.01 15.00
N PRO A 49 1.96 10.24 15.34
CA PRO A 49 0.56 10.55 15.52
C PRO A 49 -0.27 10.17 14.29
N ASN A 50 -1.46 9.61 14.52
CA ASN A 50 -2.41 9.22 13.47
C ASN A 50 -1.89 8.15 12.48
N ARG A 51 -0.89 7.36 12.88
CA ARG A 51 -0.41 6.21 12.11
C ARG A 51 -0.36 4.96 12.98
N ALA A 52 -0.66 3.83 12.34
CA ALA A 52 -0.50 2.55 13.00
C ALA A 52 0.99 2.28 13.27
N SER A 53 1.28 1.70 14.43
CA SER A 53 2.64 1.34 14.85
C SER A 53 2.69 -0.13 15.24
N ILE A 54 3.85 -0.74 15.07
CA ILE A 54 4.14 -2.13 15.43
C ILE A 54 5.35 -2.18 16.36
N TYR A 55 5.47 -3.24 17.15
CA TYR A 55 6.65 -3.52 17.95
C TYR A 55 7.71 -4.25 17.12
N ARG A 56 8.99 -4.10 17.49
CA ARG A 56 10.14 -4.58 16.70
C ARG A 56 10.07 -6.07 16.36
N SER A 57 9.66 -6.92 17.30
CA SER A 57 9.67 -8.38 17.13
C SER A 57 8.44 -8.93 16.41
N LEU A 58 7.58 -8.08 15.85
CA LEU A 58 6.31 -8.52 15.28
C LEU A 58 6.54 -9.51 14.13
N THR A 59 5.93 -10.69 14.29
CA THR A 59 5.81 -11.74 13.29
C THR A 59 4.33 -11.91 12.97
N ILE A 60 3.97 -11.97 11.69
CA ILE A 60 2.57 -12.11 11.28
C ILE A 60 2.00 -13.46 11.75
N ASN A 61 0.71 -13.45 12.10
CA ASN A 61 -0.03 -14.60 12.60
C ASN A 61 -0.72 -15.45 11.52
N ILE A 62 -0.62 -15.06 10.24
CA ILE A 62 -1.16 -15.79 9.09
C ILE A 62 -0.01 -16.32 8.23
N SER A 63 -0.20 -17.49 7.62
CA SER A 63 0.85 -18.11 6.82
C SER A 63 1.08 -17.35 5.51
N LYS A 64 2.29 -17.45 4.95
CA LYS A 64 2.67 -16.80 3.69
C LYS A 64 1.70 -17.11 2.54
N GLU A 65 1.31 -18.38 2.40
CA GLU A 65 0.41 -18.82 1.32
C GLU A 65 -1.02 -18.29 1.47
N MET A 66 -1.42 -17.94 2.69
CA MET A 66 -2.75 -17.38 2.96
C MET A 66 -2.78 -15.85 2.93
N MET A 67 -1.62 -15.20 2.87
CA MET A 67 -1.51 -13.74 2.97
C MET A 67 -1.03 -13.04 1.68
N CYS A 68 -0.46 -13.78 0.74
CA CYS A 68 0.03 -13.21 -0.51
C CYS A 68 -1.13 -12.64 -1.35
N TYR A 69 -0.83 -11.65 -2.19
CA TYR A 69 -1.73 -11.27 -3.27
C TYR A 69 -1.92 -12.44 -4.23
N SER A 70 -3.13 -12.57 -4.78
CA SER A 70 -3.58 -13.74 -5.53
C SER A 70 -2.75 -14.06 -6.78
N ASP A 71 -2.10 -13.05 -7.35
CA ASP A 71 -1.27 -13.13 -8.57
C ASP A 71 0.21 -12.85 -8.31
N PHE A 72 0.63 -12.78 -7.04
CA PHE A 72 2.01 -12.52 -6.69
C PHE A 72 2.41 -13.33 -5.44
N PRO A 73 2.81 -14.60 -5.60
CA PRO A 73 3.17 -15.45 -4.47
C PRO A 73 4.39 -14.92 -3.72
N ILE A 74 4.43 -15.15 -2.42
CA ILE A 74 5.62 -14.86 -1.60
C ILE A 74 6.75 -15.85 -1.97
N PRO A 75 8.03 -15.43 -1.99
CA PRO A 75 9.14 -16.31 -2.33
C PRO A 75 9.16 -17.63 -1.53
N ALA A 76 9.56 -18.71 -2.22
CA ALA A 76 9.54 -20.06 -1.65
C ALA A 76 10.46 -20.20 -0.43
N ASP A 77 11.57 -19.45 -0.38
CA ASP A 77 12.56 -19.43 0.70
C ASP A 77 12.11 -18.61 1.93
N TYR A 78 11.01 -17.85 1.84
CA TYR A 78 10.51 -17.11 2.98
C TYR A 78 9.83 -18.05 4.00
N PRO A 79 9.93 -17.76 5.31
CA PRO A 79 9.29 -18.57 6.34
C PRO A 79 7.76 -18.47 6.24
N ASN A 80 7.06 -19.51 6.71
CA ASN A 80 5.59 -19.53 6.72
C ASN A 80 5.01 -18.35 7.51
N TYR A 81 5.61 -18.00 8.65
CA TYR A 81 5.26 -16.83 9.44
C TYR A 81 6.42 -15.85 9.40
N MET A 82 6.18 -14.68 8.80
CA MET A 82 7.23 -13.72 8.48
C MET A 82 7.32 -12.62 9.52
N HIS A 83 8.55 -12.27 9.86
CA HIS A 83 8.85 -11.02 10.55
C HIS A 83 8.37 -9.82 9.71
N HIS A 84 7.94 -8.74 10.37
CA HIS A 84 7.39 -7.56 9.70
C HIS A 84 8.32 -7.00 8.60
N SER A 85 9.64 -7.12 8.78
CA SER A 85 10.63 -6.67 7.79
C SER A 85 10.55 -7.45 6.47
N LYS A 86 10.34 -8.77 6.51
CA LYS A 86 10.16 -9.59 5.30
C LYS A 86 8.85 -9.26 4.58
N ILE A 87 7.80 -8.92 5.33
CA ILE A 87 6.52 -8.49 4.78
C ILE A 87 6.66 -7.15 4.06
N LEU A 88 7.37 -6.19 4.66
CA LEU A 88 7.68 -4.93 3.99
C LEU A 88 8.47 -5.16 2.69
N THR A 89 9.47 -6.06 2.71
CA THR A 89 10.21 -6.44 1.49
C THR A 89 9.29 -7.03 0.43
N TYR A 90 8.37 -7.94 0.80
CA TYR A 90 7.38 -8.49 -0.13
C TYR A 90 6.51 -7.41 -0.77
N PHE A 91 6.04 -6.43 0.01
CA PHE A 91 5.26 -5.32 -0.54
C PHE A 91 6.06 -4.43 -1.48
N ARG A 92 7.36 -4.22 -1.21
CA ARG A 92 8.26 -3.51 -2.14
C ARG A 92 8.43 -4.28 -3.45
N MET A 93 8.61 -5.60 -3.38
CA MET A 93 8.66 -6.46 -4.57
C MET A 93 7.37 -6.36 -5.41
N TYR A 94 6.21 -6.38 -4.75
CA TYR A 94 4.91 -6.21 -5.42
C TYR A 94 4.81 -4.84 -6.10
N ALA A 95 5.15 -3.76 -5.39
CA ALA A 95 5.10 -2.40 -5.93
C ALA A 95 6.06 -2.20 -7.10
N GLU A 96 7.25 -2.81 -7.07
CA GLU A 96 8.21 -2.76 -8.18
C GLU A 96 7.72 -3.57 -9.38
N HIS A 97 7.27 -4.82 -9.16
CA HIS A 97 6.80 -5.72 -10.21
C HIS A 97 5.66 -5.11 -11.03
N PHE A 98 4.66 -4.52 -10.36
CA PHE A 98 3.51 -3.88 -11.01
C PHE A 98 3.73 -2.38 -11.28
N LYS A 99 4.94 -1.85 -11.09
CA LYS A 99 5.32 -0.45 -11.34
C LYS A 99 4.42 0.56 -10.61
N LEU A 100 3.99 0.25 -9.39
CA LEU A 100 3.06 1.06 -8.62
C LEU A 100 3.70 2.33 -8.06
N LEU A 101 5.02 2.31 -7.81
CA LEU A 101 5.73 3.43 -7.17
C LEU A 101 5.58 4.77 -7.90
N GLN A 102 5.51 4.75 -9.24
CA GLN A 102 5.33 5.96 -10.05
C GLN A 102 3.97 6.65 -9.85
N HIS A 103 3.00 5.94 -9.27
CA HIS A 103 1.66 6.45 -8.98
C HIS A 103 1.53 7.02 -7.57
N ILE A 104 2.56 6.90 -6.73
CA ILE A 104 2.54 7.33 -5.33
C ILE A 104 3.15 8.71 -5.19
N ARG A 105 2.44 9.59 -4.47
CA ARG A 105 2.93 10.89 -4.03
C ARG A 105 3.10 10.86 -2.51
N PHE A 106 4.34 10.79 -2.07
CA PHE A 106 4.74 10.77 -0.66
C PHE A 106 4.67 12.15 -0.01
N LYS A 107 4.67 12.17 1.33
CA LYS A 107 4.63 13.38 2.17
C LYS A 107 3.42 14.28 1.90
N LEU A 108 2.31 13.70 1.43
CA LEU A 108 1.05 14.41 1.21
C LEU A 108 0.00 13.88 2.18
N ALA A 109 -0.23 14.63 3.26
CA ALA A 109 -1.24 14.29 4.24
C ALA A 109 -2.65 14.58 3.71
N ASN A 110 -3.53 13.58 3.81
CA ASN A 110 -4.99 13.66 3.80
C ASN A 110 -5.58 14.78 2.91
N PRO A 111 -5.63 14.61 1.57
CA PRO A 111 -6.27 15.60 0.72
C PRO A 111 -7.74 15.76 1.12
N ALA A 112 -8.21 17.01 1.25
CA ALA A 112 -9.61 17.27 1.52
C ALA A 112 -10.46 16.71 0.37
N MET A 113 -11.20 15.63 0.64
CA MET A 113 -12.12 15.03 -0.31
C MET A 113 -13.43 15.80 -0.27
N LEU A 114 -13.60 16.69 -1.24
CA LEU A 114 -14.82 17.46 -1.41
C LEU A 114 -15.57 16.91 -2.63
N SER A 115 -16.88 16.66 -2.48
CA SER A 115 -17.69 16.32 -3.64
C SER A 115 -17.79 17.53 -4.57
N CYS A 116 -17.59 17.31 -5.86
CA CYS A 116 -17.89 18.29 -6.90
C CYS A 116 -19.42 18.39 -7.12
N TYR A 117 -20.22 18.68 -6.09
CA TYR A 117 -21.62 19.09 -6.25
C TYR A 117 -21.67 20.57 -6.62
N ARG A 118 -21.11 20.96 -7.78
CA ARG A 118 -21.32 22.30 -8.34
C ARG A 118 -21.37 22.26 -9.86
N TYR A 119 -22.52 22.72 -10.39
CA TYR A 119 -22.88 23.02 -11.78
C TYR A 119 -23.20 21.83 -12.70
N ARG A 120 -24.32 21.15 -12.43
CA ARG A 120 -25.23 20.75 -13.50
C ARG A 120 -26.44 21.69 -13.45
N THR A 121 -26.34 22.80 -14.17
CA THR A 121 -27.50 23.52 -14.72
C THR A 121 -27.64 23.12 -16.17
#